data_AF-A0A2P5DUL3-F1
#
_entry.id   AF-A0A2P5DUL3-F1
#
_cell.length_a   1.000
_cell.length_b   1.000
_cell.length_c   1.000
_cell.angle_alpha   90.00
_cell.angle_beta   90.00
_cell.angle_gamma   90.00
#
_symmetry.space_group_name_H-M   'P 1'
#
loop_
_entity.id
_entity.type
_entity.pdbx_description
1 polymer ?
#
loop_
_entity_poly.entity_id
_entity_poly.type
_entity_poly.pdbx_seq_one_letter_code
_entity_poly.pdbx_strand_id
1 'polypeptide(L)'
;MHFDQPKGVPSKAFASEVNAIKNTIKDYDSYIKSLNEEIVIDKGRAASAQTRGLVGDSVGYLMRSKDRRHLVQSYEAQKRTATQDLATVKEQ
;
A
#
# COMPACT_ATOMS: atom_id res chain seq x y z
N MET A 1 35.24 -34.30 10.28
CA MET A 1 35.26 -32.83 10.19
C MET A 1 33.88 -32.32 10.60
N HIS A 2 33.77 -31.72 11.78
CA HIS A 2 32.53 -31.05 12.20
C HIS A 2 32.51 -29.65 11.60
N PHE A 3 31.48 -29.35 10.80
CA PHE A 3 31.16 -27.98 10.42
C PHE A 3 30.25 -27.41 11.50
N ASP A 4 30.83 -26.72 12.47
CA ASP A 4 30.09 -25.79 13.32
C ASP A 4 29.70 -24.57 12.47
N GLN A 5 28.53 -24.65 11.86
CA GLN A 5 27.88 -23.49 11.29
C GLN A 5 27.51 -22.55 12.47
N PRO A 6 27.94 -21.28 12.46
CA PRO A 6 27.64 -20.39 13.58
C PRO A 6 26.12 -20.19 13.66
N LYS A 7 25.51 -20.77 14.69
CA LYS A 7 24.13 -20.47 15.09
C LYS A 7 24.05 -18.97 15.39
N GLY A 8 23.40 -18.20 14.52
CA GLY A 8 22.93 -16.86 14.91
C GLY A 8 23.07 -15.72 13.91
N VAL A 9 23.63 -15.91 12.71
CA VAL A 9 23.62 -14.86 11.67
C VAL A 9 22.69 -15.28 10.54
N PRO A 10 21.57 -14.56 10.31
CA PRO A 10 20.73 -14.81 9.16
C PRO A 10 21.58 -14.71 7.89
N SER A 11 21.38 -15.63 6.95
CA SER A 11 22.11 -15.56 5.69
C SER A 11 21.89 -14.18 5.05
N LYS A 12 22.91 -13.63 4.37
CA LYS A 12 22.78 -12.33 3.69
C LYS A 12 21.55 -12.29 2.75
N ALA A 13 21.21 -13.43 2.15
CA ALA A 13 20.02 -13.61 1.33
C ALA A 13 18.73 -13.43 2.16
N PHE A 14 18.61 -14.10 3.31
CA PHE A 14 17.48 -13.95 4.22
C PHE A 14 17.29 -12.51 4.70
N ALA A 15 18.36 -11.84 5.12
CA ALA A 15 18.29 -10.45 5.55
C ALA A 15 17.86 -9.51 4.41
N SER A 16 18.30 -9.80 3.18
CA SER A 16 17.88 -9.07 1.97
C SER A 16 16.40 -9.26 1.68
N GLU A 17 15.90 -10.49 1.78
CA GLU A 17 14.49 -10.82 1.54
C GLU A 17 13.56 -10.17 2.57
N VAL A 18 13.88 -10.27 3.85
CA VAL A 18 13.15 -9.61 4.93
C VAL A 18 13.09 -8.08 4.73
N ASN A 19 14.20 -7.47 4.29
CA ASN A 19 14.24 -6.04 4.03
C ASN A 19 13.44 -5.65 2.78
N ALA A 20 13.46 -6.47 1.73
CA ALA A 20 12.66 -6.27 0.54
C ALA A 20 11.16 -6.26 0.88
N ILE A 21 10.68 -7.27 1.61
CA ILE A 21 9.27 -7.36 2.02
C ILE A 21 8.87 -6.16 2.90
N LYS A 22 9.72 -5.76 3.86
CA LYS A 22 9.48 -4.57 4.68
C LYS A 22 9.36 -3.29 3.86
N ASN A 23 10.18 -3.13 2.83
CA ASN A 23 10.13 -1.97 1.95
C ASN A 23 8.83 -1.98 1.13
N THR A 24 8.45 -3.12 0.57
CA THR A 24 7.16 -3.30 -0.13
C THR A 24 5.97 -2.90 0.75
N ILE A 25 5.95 -3.31 2.03
CA ILE A 25 4.90 -2.92 2.98
C ILE A 25 4.86 -1.38 3.16
N LYS A 26 6.02 -0.73 3.30
CA LYS A 26 6.12 0.73 3.42
C LYS A 26 5.66 1.46 2.16
N ASP A 27 5.96 0.91 1.00
CA ASP A 27 5.53 1.47 -0.28
C ASP A 27 4.01 1.44 -0.38
N TYR A 28 3.37 0.30 -0.02
CA TYR A 28 1.92 0.22 0.06
C TYR A 28 1.31 1.20 1.05
N ASP A 29 1.90 1.38 2.23
CA ASP A 29 1.44 2.38 3.20
C ASP A 29 1.50 3.81 2.64
N SER A 30 2.58 4.11 1.91
CA SER A 30 2.76 5.41 1.26
C SER A 30 1.72 5.63 0.16
N TYR A 31 1.48 4.62 -0.68
CA TYR A 31 0.47 4.69 -1.74
C TYR A 31 -0.96 4.82 -1.19
N ILE A 32 -1.31 4.05 -0.16
CA ILE A 32 -2.61 4.14 0.51
C ILE A 32 -2.81 5.55 1.09
N LYS A 33 -1.79 6.12 1.75
CA LYS A 33 -1.86 7.47 2.29
C LYS A 33 -2.10 8.51 1.20
N SER A 34 -1.29 8.50 0.14
CA SER A 34 -1.44 9.46 -0.97
C SER A 34 -2.79 9.33 -1.68
N LEU A 35 -3.29 8.10 -1.88
CA LEU A 35 -4.62 7.90 -2.48
C LEU A 35 -5.75 8.44 -1.59
N ASN A 36 -5.65 8.29 -0.28
CA ASN A 36 -6.64 8.82 0.65
C ASN A 36 -6.67 10.36 0.64
N GLU A 37 -5.50 11.01 0.56
CA GLU A 37 -5.40 12.47 0.40
C GLU A 37 -6.07 12.92 -0.90
N GLU A 38 -5.79 12.24 -2.01
CA GLU A 38 -6.41 12.51 -3.32
C GLU A 38 -7.92 12.28 -3.33
N ILE A 39 -8.43 11.26 -2.61
CA ILE A 39 -9.86 11.01 -2.45
C ILE A 39 -10.56 12.19 -1.76
N VAL A 40 -9.93 12.77 -0.73
CA VAL A 40 -10.46 13.94 -0.02
C VAL A 40 -10.50 15.14 -0.96
N ILE A 41 -9.43 15.35 -1.74
CA ILE A 41 -9.35 16.44 -2.74
C ILE A 41 -10.46 16.28 -3.79
N ASP A 42 -10.65 15.09 -4.36
CA ASP A 42 -11.71 14.84 -5.34
C ASP A 42 -13.10 15.15 -4.77
N LYS A 43 -13.38 14.71 -3.54
CA LYS A 43 -14.68 15.00 -2.90
C LYS A 43 -14.89 16.50 -2.71
N GLY A 44 -13.85 17.22 -2.28
CA GLY A 44 -13.89 18.68 -2.15
C GLY A 44 -14.13 19.38 -3.50
N ARG A 45 -13.47 18.92 -4.57
CA ARG A 45 -13.67 19.42 -5.93
C ARG A 45 -15.06 19.08 -6.46
N ALA A 46 -15.57 17.88 -6.19
CA ALA A 46 -16.92 17.46 -6.56
C ALA A 46 -17.98 18.36 -5.93
N ALA A 47 -17.86 18.63 -4.62
CA ALA A 47 -18.75 19.52 -3.90
C ALA A 47 -18.68 20.96 -4.44
N SER A 48 -17.47 21.46 -4.70
CA SER A 48 -17.26 22.80 -5.28
C SER A 48 -17.88 22.93 -6.67
N ALA A 49 -17.72 21.91 -7.52
CA ALA A 49 -18.32 21.85 -8.85
C ALA A 49 -19.85 21.82 -8.77
N GLN A 50 -20.41 21.05 -7.84
CA GLN A 50 -21.85 20.97 -7.61
C GLN A 50 -22.43 22.33 -7.21
N THR A 51 -21.80 23.05 -6.27
CA THR A 51 -22.22 24.40 -5.86
C THR A 51 -22.19 25.40 -7.01
N ARG A 52 -21.32 25.20 -8.00
CA ARG A 52 -21.22 26.03 -9.21
C ARG A 52 -22.15 25.60 -10.35
N GLY A 53 -22.97 24.55 -10.15
CA GLY A 53 -23.83 23.99 -11.20
C GLY A 53 -23.08 23.19 -12.27
N LEU A 54 -21.80 22.86 -12.04
CA LEU A 54 -20.96 22.07 -12.95
C LEU A 54 -21.15 20.58 -12.69
N VAL A 55 -22.35 20.07 -13.03
CA VAL A 55 -22.74 18.67 -12.70
C VAL A 55 -21.82 17.65 -13.37
N GLY A 56 -21.40 17.87 -14.62
CA GLY A 56 -20.47 16.99 -15.33
C GLY A 56 -19.12 16.84 -14.61
N ASP A 57 -18.52 17.96 -14.22
CA ASP A 57 -17.26 17.97 -13.48
C ASP A 57 -17.40 17.30 -12.12
N SER A 58 -18.50 17.56 -11.42
CA SER A 58 -18.80 16.95 -10.11
C SER A 58 -18.81 15.42 -10.21
N VAL A 59 -19.53 14.88 -11.20
CA VAL A 59 -19.58 13.43 -11.47
C VAL A 59 -18.18 12.90 -11.82
N GLY A 60 -17.41 13.61 -12.63
CA GLY A 60 -16.04 13.24 -12.98
C GLY A 60 -15.11 13.11 -11.77
N TYR A 61 -15.17 14.05 -10.81
CA TYR A 61 -14.43 13.94 -9.56
C TYR A 61 -14.92 12.78 -8.67
N LEU A 62 -16.22 12.54 -8.61
CA LEU A 62 -16.77 11.42 -7.83
C LEU A 62 -16.35 10.05 -8.39
N MET A 63 -16.34 9.91 -9.72
CA MET A 63 -15.85 8.69 -10.37
C MET A 63 -14.37 8.45 -10.05
N ARG A 64 -13.50 9.46 -10.19
CA ARG A 64 -12.08 9.35 -9.80
C ARG A 64 -11.91 8.95 -8.33
N SER A 65 -12.69 9.56 -7.44
CA SER A 65 -12.68 9.21 -6.01
C SER A 65 -13.05 7.74 -5.76
N LYS A 66 -14.00 7.21 -6.53
CA LYS A 66 -14.43 5.81 -6.46
C LYS A 66 -13.32 4.87 -6.97
N ASP A 67 -12.71 5.19 -8.11
CA ASP A 67 -11.60 4.40 -8.68
C ASP A 67 -10.40 4.35 -7.72
N ARG A 68 -10.03 5.49 -7.14
CA ARG A 68 -8.99 5.58 -6.12
C ARG A 68 -9.31 4.74 -4.89
N ARG A 69 -10.58 4.66 -4.47
CA ARG A 69 -10.99 3.79 -3.36
C ARG A 69 -10.78 2.30 -3.67
N HIS A 70 -11.06 1.86 -4.89
CA HIS A 70 -10.77 0.49 -5.30
C HIS A 70 -9.26 0.19 -5.30
N LEU A 71 -8.43 1.17 -5.68
CA LEU A 71 -6.98 1.05 -5.57
C LEU A 71 -6.53 0.94 -4.11
N VAL A 72 -7.07 1.75 -3.20
CA VAL A 72 -6.79 1.63 -1.76
C VAL A 72 -7.10 0.23 -1.25
N GLN A 73 -8.27 -0.32 -1.59
CA GLN A 73 -8.66 -1.68 -1.19
C GLN A 73 -7.69 -2.74 -1.72
N SER A 74 -7.25 -2.59 -2.97
CA SER A 74 -6.27 -3.49 -3.58
C SER A 74 -4.92 -3.44 -2.86
N TYR A 75 -4.42 -2.24 -2.56
CA TYR A 75 -3.16 -2.08 -1.83
C TYR A 75 -3.24 -2.54 -0.37
N GLU A 76 -4.38 -2.36 0.30
CA GLU A 76 -4.61 -2.92 1.63
C GLU A 76 -4.55 -4.45 1.60
N ALA A 77 -5.15 -5.10 0.60
CA ALA A 77 -5.07 -6.54 0.44
C ALA A 77 -3.63 -7.01 0.19
N GLN A 78 -2.91 -6.35 -0.73
CA GLN A 78 -1.51 -6.67 -1.02
C GLN A 78 -0.59 -6.46 0.18
N LYS A 79 -0.80 -5.39 0.95
CA LYS A 79 -0.07 -5.14 2.21
C LYS A 79 -0.29 -6.28 3.22
N ARG A 80 -1.52 -6.78 3.35
CA ARG A 80 -1.82 -7.91 4.24
C ARG A 80 -1.08 -9.16 3.80
N THR A 81 -1.08 -9.48 2.51
CA THR A 81 -0.30 -10.59 1.95
C THR A 81 1.19 -10.44 2.24
N ALA A 82 1.79 -9.29 1.93
CA ALA A 82 3.21 -9.04 2.21
C ALA A 82 3.54 -9.12 3.72
N THR A 83 2.59 -8.77 4.59
CA THR A 83 2.75 -8.92 6.04
C THR A 83 2.74 -10.39 6.47
N GLN A 84 1.90 -11.22 5.85
CA GLN A 84 1.88 -12.67 6.07
C GLN A 84 3.15 -13.33 5.55
N ASP A 85 3.63 -12.92 4.37
CA ASP A 85 4.91 -13.39 3.82
C ASP A 85 6.08 -13.06 4.77
N LEU A 86 6.10 -11.84 5.32
CA LEU A 86 7.11 -11.42 6.29
C LEU A 86 7.06 -12.27 7.58
N ALA A 87 5.87 -12.65 8.04
CA ALA A 87 5.72 -13.53 9.20
C ALA A 87 6.27 -14.93 8.89
N THR A 88 5.91 -15.47 7.73
CA THR A 88 6.32 -16.81 7.26
C THR A 88 7.83 -16.90 7.11
N VAL A 89 8.47 -15.90 6.47
CA VAL A 89 9.94 -15.87 6.30
C VAL A 89 10.63 -15.81 7.66
N LYS A 90 10.09 -15.10 8.65
CA LYS A 90 10.71 -15.03 9.99
C LYS A 90 10.62 -16.32 10.81
N GLU A 91 9.74 -17.23 10.45
CA GLU A 91 9.58 -18.53 11.10
C GLU A 91 10.53 -19.61 10.54
N GLN A 92 11.26 -19.31 9.45
CA GLN A 92 12.30 -20.17 8.84
C GLN A 92 13.66 -19.97 9.52
#